data_AF-A0A7J5Y2W0-F1
#
_entry.id   AF-A0A7J5Y2W0-F1
#
_cell.length_a   1.000
_cell.length_b   1.000
_cell.length_c   1.000
_cell.angle_alpha   90.00
_cell.angle_beta   90.00
_cell.angle_gamma   90.00
#
_symmetry.space_group_name_H-M   'P 1'
#
loop_
_entity.id
_entity.type
_entity.pdbx_description
1 polymer ?
#
loop_
_entity_poly.entity_id
_entity_poly.type
_entity_poly.pdbx_seq_one_letter_code
_entity_poly.pdbx_strand_id
1 'polypeptide(L)'
;MMKEWVQKDVYHNIEALDPEKLNVFRTVREITGYLNIQSWPDNMTDLSVFSNLATIGGRALYSGISLLVLKQQGITSLQLQSLREISAGNVHIAENSQLCYYSTVNWTRLFRAENQKVLIRNNQSPQKCSAKERMVCNPLCSDAGCWGPGPDQCLACRFFSRGRTCVKNCNLHEGDIREYANGSVCVECDAQCEQADDDSLTCNGPKPFSTLHSIIIIHYIIFILIIPI
;
A
#
# COMPACT_ATOMS: atom_id res chain seq x y z
N MET A 1 6.24 14.90 -12.38
CA MET A 1 5.72 16.07 -11.62
C MET A 1 6.75 16.57 -10.62
N MET A 2 7.68 15.75 -10.11
CA MET A 2 8.72 16.18 -9.17
C MET A 2 10.10 16.21 -9.83
N LYS A 3 10.30 17.08 -10.82
CA LYS A 3 11.63 17.31 -11.43
C LYS A 3 12.18 18.68 -11.05
N GLU A 4 11.33 19.70 -11.08
CA GLU A 4 11.74 21.11 -10.93
C GLU A 4 11.52 21.65 -9.51
N TRP A 5 10.63 21.03 -8.71
CA TRP A 5 10.22 21.59 -7.42
C TRP A 5 11.13 21.22 -6.25
N VAL A 6 11.90 20.14 -6.36
CA VAL A 6 12.73 19.64 -5.25
C VAL A 6 14.00 20.48 -5.09
N GLN A 7 14.47 21.10 -6.17
CA GLN A 7 15.61 22.02 -6.15
C GLN A 7 15.11 23.46 -6.35
N LYS A 8 15.85 24.44 -5.83
CA LYS A 8 15.53 25.86 -6.00
C LYS A 8 15.57 26.21 -7.50
N ASP A 9 14.47 26.71 -8.04
CA ASP A 9 14.44 27.31 -9.38
C ASP A 9 14.80 28.79 -9.27
N VAL A 10 16.07 29.11 -9.55
CA VAL A 10 16.60 30.48 -9.47
C VAL A 10 16.00 31.38 -10.55
N TYR A 11 15.62 30.84 -11.70
CA TYR A 11 15.14 31.62 -12.83
C TYR A 11 13.71 32.14 -12.59
N HIS A 12 12.87 31.30 -11.99
CA HIS A 12 11.49 31.67 -11.62
C HIS A 12 11.35 32.14 -10.16
N ASN A 13 12.45 32.24 -9.42
CA ASN A 13 12.49 32.58 -7.99
C ASN A 13 11.59 31.66 -7.13
N ILE A 14 11.59 30.37 -7.43
CA ILE A 14 10.84 29.36 -6.68
C ILE A 14 11.81 28.69 -5.71
N GLU A 15 11.52 28.78 -4.41
CA GLU A 15 12.30 28.08 -3.39
C GLU A 15 12.18 26.56 -3.52
N ALA A 16 13.20 25.85 -3.02
CA ALA A 16 13.15 24.40 -2.96
C ALA A 16 11.95 23.93 -2.13
N LEU A 17 11.30 22.87 -2.55
CA LEU A 17 10.21 22.24 -1.82
C LEU A 17 10.73 21.74 -0.48
N ASP A 18 10.14 22.25 0.60
CA ASP A 18 10.32 21.70 1.95
C ASP A 18 9.85 20.23 1.97
N PRO A 19 10.73 19.26 2.31
CA PRO A 19 10.38 17.84 2.34
C PRO A 19 9.15 17.54 3.21
N GLU A 20 8.92 18.30 4.29
CA GLU A 20 7.76 18.09 5.16
C GLU A 20 6.43 18.35 4.43
N LYS A 21 6.42 19.23 3.43
CA LYS A 21 5.23 19.49 2.61
C LYS A 21 4.82 18.28 1.77
N LEU A 22 5.74 17.34 1.50
CA LEU A 22 5.42 16.09 0.80
C LEU A 22 4.50 15.18 1.62
N ASN A 23 4.40 15.35 2.95
CA ASN A 23 3.49 14.57 3.79
C ASN A 23 2.01 14.78 3.42
N VAL A 24 1.67 15.85 2.69
CA VAL A 24 0.32 16.04 2.13
C VAL A 24 -0.12 14.86 1.26
N PHE A 25 0.83 14.15 0.63
CA PHE A 25 0.54 13.00 -0.21
C PHE A 25 0.16 11.74 0.56
N ARG A 26 0.34 11.71 1.89
CA ARG A 26 -0.05 10.55 2.71
C ARG A 26 -1.54 10.25 2.63
N THR A 27 -2.39 11.20 2.27
CA THR A 27 -3.83 10.96 2.12
C THR A 27 -4.21 10.46 0.72
N VAL A 28 -3.30 10.55 -0.25
CA VAL A 28 -3.55 10.16 -1.64
C VAL A 28 -3.73 8.66 -1.73
N ARG A 29 -4.86 8.25 -2.30
CA ARG A 29 -5.20 6.84 -2.57
C ARG A 29 -5.19 6.50 -4.05
N GLU A 30 -5.36 7.48 -4.92
CA GLU A 30 -5.43 7.25 -6.36
C GLU A 30 -4.75 8.40 -7.10
N ILE A 31 -3.95 8.04 -8.11
CA ILE A 31 -3.41 8.96 -9.10
C ILE A 31 -3.99 8.52 -10.45
N THR A 32 -4.89 9.31 -11.04
CA THR A 32 -5.57 8.94 -12.29
C THR A 32 -4.63 8.96 -13.52
N GLY A 33 -3.59 9.79 -13.48
CA GLY A 33 -2.56 9.91 -14.51
C GLY A 33 -1.33 9.03 -14.21
N TYR A 34 -0.18 9.67 -14.03
CA TYR A 34 1.10 9.02 -13.80
C TYR A 34 1.85 9.60 -12.59
N LEU A 35 2.66 8.78 -11.94
CA LEU A 35 3.63 9.20 -10.93
C LEU A 35 5.02 9.26 -11.56
N ASN A 36 5.62 10.45 -11.57
CA ASN A 36 6.93 10.69 -12.19
C ASN A 36 7.86 11.44 -11.23
N ILE A 37 8.85 10.69 -10.75
CA ILE A 37 9.88 11.07 -9.78
C ILE A 37 11.23 11.12 -10.51
N GLN A 38 11.72 12.33 -10.73
CA GLN A 38 13.03 12.60 -11.34
C GLN A 38 13.94 13.39 -10.41
N SER A 39 13.41 13.91 -9.31
CA SER A 39 14.14 14.49 -8.20
C SER A 39 13.38 14.14 -6.91
N TRP A 40 14.12 13.88 -5.83
CA TRP A 40 13.62 13.53 -4.52
C TRP A 40 14.57 14.12 -3.47
N PRO A 41 14.07 14.60 -2.32
CA PRO A 41 14.93 15.17 -1.29
C PRO A 41 15.99 14.16 -0.79
N ASP A 42 17.23 14.61 -0.66
CA ASP A 42 18.37 13.73 -0.28
C ASP A 42 18.22 13.15 1.14
N ASN A 43 17.45 13.82 2.01
CA ASN A 43 17.18 13.36 3.38
C ASN A 43 16.05 12.30 3.46
N MET A 44 15.38 12.00 2.34
CA MET A 44 14.30 11.02 2.29
C MET A 44 14.76 9.76 1.56
N THR A 45 14.74 8.64 2.27
CA THR A 45 15.28 7.36 1.79
C THR A 45 14.24 6.44 1.14
N ASP A 46 12.99 6.87 1.10
CA ASP A 46 11.87 6.11 0.53
C ASP A 46 10.74 7.02 0.02
N LEU A 47 9.72 6.40 -0.58
CA LEU A 47 8.52 7.08 -1.09
C LEU A 47 7.30 6.86 -0.17
N SER A 48 7.50 6.62 1.13
CA SER A 48 6.43 6.30 2.10
C SER A 48 5.39 7.41 2.27
N VAL A 49 5.63 8.63 1.77
CA VAL A 49 4.59 9.65 1.64
C VAL A 49 3.45 9.19 0.73
N PHE A 50 3.68 8.23 -0.16
CA PHE A 50 2.66 7.57 -0.99
C PHE A 50 2.23 6.19 -0.41
N SER A 51 2.46 5.92 0.87
CA SER A 51 2.13 4.62 1.51
C SER A 51 0.65 4.22 1.39
N ASN A 52 -0.26 5.20 1.27
CA ASN A 52 -1.70 4.96 1.08
C ASN A 52 -2.15 4.95 -0.38
N LEU A 53 -1.24 5.18 -1.33
CA LEU A 53 -1.53 5.12 -2.77
C LEU A 53 -1.89 3.69 -3.14
N ALA A 54 -3.12 3.49 -3.59
CA ALA A 54 -3.66 2.20 -3.95
C ALA A 54 -3.61 1.92 -5.46
N THR A 55 -3.84 2.97 -6.27
CA THR A 55 -4.05 2.84 -7.70
C THR A 55 -3.34 3.94 -8.48
N ILE A 56 -2.63 3.55 -9.54
CA ILE A 56 -2.13 4.44 -10.60
C ILE A 56 -2.93 4.13 -11.87
N GLY A 57 -3.81 5.04 -12.26
CA GLY A 57 -4.76 4.81 -13.34
C GLY A 57 -4.17 4.82 -14.75
N GLY A 58 -3.13 5.62 -15.00
CA GLY A 58 -2.50 5.69 -16.32
C GLY A 58 -3.38 6.26 -17.44
N ARG A 59 -4.40 7.07 -17.12
CA ARG A 59 -5.24 7.76 -18.13
C ARG A 59 -4.45 8.79 -18.93
N ALA A 60 -3.40 9.33 -18.31
CA ALA A 60 -2.36 10.12 -18.96
C ALA A 60 -1.02 9.43 -18.68
N LEU A 61 -0.11 9.44 -19.66
CA LEU A 61 1.18 8.74 -19.61
C LEU A 61 2.33 9.68 -19.95
N TYR A 62 3.46 9.54 -19.26
CA TYR A 62 4.70 10.20 -19.61
C TYR A 62 5.51 9.32 -20.57
N SER A 63 5.45 9.59 -21.87
CA SER A 63 6.09 8.76 -22.90
C SER A 63 5.74 7.26 -22.79
N GLY A 64 4.46 6.95 -22.52
CA GLY A 64 3.97 5.58 -22.32
C GLY A 64 4.17 5.00 -20.91
N ILE A 65 4.67 5.79 -19.96
CA ILE A 65 5.01 5.36 -18.60
C ILE A 65 3.98 5.95 -17.60
N SER A 66 3.49 5.12 -16.69
CA SER A 66 2.59 5.51 -15.60
C SER A 66 3.29 5.59 -14.24
N LEU A 67 4.41 4.88 -14.05
CA LEU A 67 5.29 5.00 -12.88
C LEU A 67 6.75 5.13 -13.32
N LEU A 68 7.36 6.28 -13.03
CA LEU A 68 8.76 6.57 -13.32
C LEU A 68 9.50 6.96 -12.02
N VAL A 69 10.58 6.23 -11.71
CA VAL A 69 11.54 6.57 -10.64
C VAL A 69 12.95 6.51 -11.23
N LEU A 70 13.55 7.67 -11.47
CA LEU A 70 14.77 7.78 -12.26
C LEU A 70 15.83 8.62 -11.53
N LYS A 71 17.07 8.14 -11.46
CA LYS A 71 18.24 8.90 -10.97
C LYS A 71 18.20 9.35 -9.50
N GLN A 72 17.49 8.61 -8.64
CA GLN A 72 17.43 8.91 -7.21
C GLN A 72 18.60 8.27 -6.47
N GLN A 73 19.48 9.08 -5.88
CA GLN A 73 20.69 8.58 -5.20
C GLN A 73 20.44 8.21 -3.74
N GLY A 74 19.52 8.89 -3.05
CA GLY A 74 19.23 8.67 -1.62
C GLY A 74 18.18 7.60 -1.31
N ILE A 75 17.41 7.16 -2.31
CA ILE A 75 16.31 6.20 -2.08
C ILE A 75 16.86 4.78 -2.00
N THR A 76 16.54 4.09 -0.91
CA THR A 76 16.92 2.70 -0.63
C THR A 76 15.76 1.71 -0.78
N SER A 77 14.51 2.17 -0.68
CA SER A 77 13.30 1.36 -0.84
C SER A 77 12.13 2.17 -1.41
N LEU A 78 11.12 1.53 -2.01
CA LEU A 78 9.96 2.26 -2.58
C LEU A 78 8.87 2.52 -1.54
N GLN A 79 8.57 1.55 -0.68
CA GLN A 79 7.53 1.63 0.37
C GLN A 79 6.14 2.10 -0.11
N LEU A 80 5.73 1.66 -1.31
CA LEU A 80 4.39 1.88 -1.86
C LEU A 80 3.38 0.86 -1.30
N GLN A 81 3.28 0.81 0.03
CA GLN A 81 2.60 -0.24 0.79
C GLN A 81 1.21 -0.62 0.26
N SER A 82 0.35 0.36 -0.02
CA SER A 82 -1.04 0.08 -0.42
C SER A 82 -1.22 -0.15 -1.92
N LEU A 83 -0.16 0.00 -2.72
CA LEU A 83 -0.23 -0.04 -4.17
C LEU A 83 -0.57 -1.46 -4.63
N ARG A 84 -1.74 -1.58 -5.25
CA ARG A 84 -2.29 -2.87 -5.71
C ARG A 84 -2.65 -2.88 -7.19
N GLU A 85 -2.73 -1.71 -7.83
CA GLU A 85 -3.12 -1.62 -9.23
C GLU A 85 -2.36 -0.51 -9.98
N ILE A 86 -1.87 -0.86 -11.17
CA ILE A 86 -1.39 0.06 -12.20
C ILE A 86 -2.20 -0.26 -13.46
N SER A 87 -3.28 0.50 -13.67
CA SER A 87 -4.32 0.13 -14.64
C SER A 87 -3.87 0.26 -16.10
N ALA A 88 -2.97 1.19 -16.39
CA ALA A 88 -2.40 1.39 -17.73
C ALA A 88 -0.99 1.98 -17.66
N GLY A 89 -0.24 1.86 -18.76
CA GLY A 89 1.12 2.37 -18.88
C GLY A 89 2.20 1.46 -18.31
N ASN A 90 3.43 1.69 -18.75
CA ASN A 90 4.60 0.93 -18.32
C ASN A 90 5.19 1.48 -17.02
N VAL A 91 6.04 0.69 -16.38
CA VAL A 91 6.82 1.08 -15.21
C VAL A 91 8.29 1.19 -15.58
N HIS A 92 8.96 2.23 -15.14
CA HIS A 92 10.39 2.45 -15.39
C HIS A 92 11.09 2.87 -14.10
N ILE A 93 11.99 2.02 -13.60
CA ILE A 93 12.77 2.25 -12.39
C ILE A 93 14.25 2.10 -12.75
N ALA A 94 14.97 3.21 -12.87
CA ALA A 94 16.34 3.17 -13.37
C ALA A 94 17.29 4.17 -12.72
N GLU A 95 18.58 3.81 -12.72
CA GLU A 95 19.67 4.69 -12.29
C GLU A 95 19.56 5.13 -10.82
N ASN A 96 18.90 4.33 -9.97
CA ASN A 96 18.78 4.59 -8.54
C ASN A 96 19.83 3.74 -7.79
N SER A 97 21.01 4.33 -7.53
CA SER A 97 22.23 3.59 -7.17
C SER A 97 22.15 2.83 -5.83
N GLN A 98 21.31 3.29 -4.90
CA GLN A 98 21.11 2.69 -3.58
C GLN A 98 19.79 1.92 -3.45
N LEU A 99 18.94 1.93 -4.48
CA LEU A 99 17.61 1.33 -4.40
C LEU A 99 17.69 -0.21 -4.36
N CYS A 100 17.13 -0.79 -3.31
CA CYS A 100 16.92 -2.23 -3.13
C CYS A 100 15.41 -2.57 -3.14
N TYR A 101 15.07 -3.85 -2.93
CA TYR A 101 13.71 -4.42 -2.92
C TYR A 101 12.93 -4.40 -4.24
N TYR A 102 13.25 -3.50 -5.17
CA TYR A 102 12.60 -3.36 -6.48
C TYR A 102 12.53 -4.69 -7.27
N SER A 103 13.52 -5.56 -7.10
CA SER A 103 13.64 -6.84 -7.81
C SER A 103 12.79 -7.95 -7.19
N THR A 104 12.29 -7.75 -5.97
CA THR A 104 11.44 -8.73 -5.28
C THR A 104 9.98 -8.61 -5.70
N VAL A 105 9.56 -7.41 -6.12
CA VAL A 105 8.18 -7.07 -6.46
C VAL A 105 7.75 -7.82 -7.71
N ASN A 106 6.67 -8.60 -7.59
CA ASN A 106 6.02 -9.23 -8.73
C ASN A 106 5.09 -8.25 -9.47
N TRP A 107 5.67 -7.45 -10.37
CA TRP A 107 4.99 -6.37 -11.09
C TRP A 107 3.77 -6.82 -11.91
N THR A 108 3.76 -8.04 -12.44
CA THR A 108 2.65 -8.53 -13.26
C THR A 108 1.34 -8.63 -12.48
N ARG A 109 1.40 -8.79 -11.15
CA ARG A 109 0.22 -8.78 -10.27
C ARG A 109 -0.44 -7.41 -10.15
N LEU A 110 0.31 -6.34 -10.43
CA LEU A 110 -0.19 -4.97 -10.38
C LEU A 110 -0.78 -4.52 -11.72
N PHE A 111 -0.42 -5.18 -12.81
CA PHE A 111 -0.86 -4.81 -14.16
C PHE A 111 -2.26 -5.33 -14.44
N ARG A 112 -3.04 -4.49 -15.11
CA ARG A 112 -4.39 -4.82 -15.56
C ARG A 112 -4.43 -5.22 -17.05
N ALA A 113 -3.48 -4.72 -17.84
CA ALA A 113 -3.35 -5.02 -19.26
C ALA A 113 -2.10 -5.87 -19.53
N GLU A 114 -2.23 -6.88 -20.39
CA GLU A 114 -1.17 -7.85 -20.69
C GLU A 114 0.05 -7.26 -21.41
N ASN A 115 -0.12 -6.11 -22.07
CA ASN A 115 0.94 -5.45 -22.81
C ASN A 115 1.83 -4.53 -21.93
N GLN A 116 1.49 -4.35 -20.65
CA GLN A 116 2.28 -3.54 -19.73
C GLN A 116 3.63 -4.20 -19.44
N LYS A 117 4.67 -3.38 -19.42
CA LYS A 117 6.05 -3.82 -19.19
C LYS A 117 6.68 -3.02 -18.06
N VAL A 118 7.63 -3.67 -17.39
CA VAL A 118 8.52 -3.04 -16.42
C VAL A 118 9.94 -2.98 -16.99
N LEU A 119 10.56 -1.80 -16.95
CA LEU A 119 11.96 -1.60 -17.30
C LEU A 119 12.75 -1.25 -16.04
N ILE A 120 13.66 -2.14 -15.66
CA ILE A 120 14.51 -2.00 -14.48
C ILE A 120 15.97 -2.09 -14.92
N ARG A 121 16.76 -1.04 -14.67
CA ARG A 121 18.18 -1.00 -15.06
C ARG A 121 19.00 -0.10 -14.15
N ASN A 122 20.29 -0.37 -14.02
CA ASN A 122 21.24 0.50 -13.33
C ASN A 122 20.84 0.89 -11.89
N ASN A 123 20.12 0.02 -11.18
CA ASN A 123 19.88 0.17 -9.74
C ASN A 123 20.91 -0.67 -8.95
N GLN A 124 20.86 -0.65 -7.61
CA GLN A 124 21.74 -1.52 -6.81
C GLN A 124 21.55 -2.99 -7.18
N SER A 125 22.63 -3.77 -7.27
CA SER A 125 22.52 -5.17 -7.65
C SER A 125 21.82 -5.98 -6.53
N PRO A 126 20.88 -6.89 -6.87
CA PRO A 126 20.17 -7.68 -5.85
C PRO A 126 21.11 -8.49 -4.94
N GLN A 127 22.25 -8.95 -5.48
CA GLN A 127 23.27 -9.67 -4.72
C GLN A 127 23.92 -8.78 -3.65
N LYS A 128 24.19 -7.50 -3.96
CA LYS A 128 24.75 -6.56 -2.99
C LYS A 128 23.73 -6.20 -1.91
N CYS A 129 22.47 -5.99 -2.28
CA CYS A 129 21.37 -5.77 -1.33
C CYS A 129 21.28 -6.91 -0.30
N SER A 130 21.29 -8.16 -0.77
CA SER A 130 21.19 -9.34 0.10
C SER A 130 22.44 -9.60 0.94
N ALA A 131 23.64 -9.49 0.34
CA ALA A 131 24.88 -9.93 0.98
C ALA A 131 25.45 -8.92 1.97
N LYS A 132 25.40 -7.63 1.65
CA LYS A 132 26.07 -6.59 2.46
C LYS A 132 25.15 -6.00 3.52
N GLU A 133 23.87 -5.84 3.19
CA GLU A 133 22.93 -5.01 3.97
C GLU A 133 21.73 -5.82 4.49
N ARG A 134 21.66 -7.12 4.20
CA ARG A 134 20.52 -8.01 4.53
C ARG A 134 19.17 -7.40 4.12
N MET A 135 19.15 -6.69 2.99
CA MET A 135 17.95 -6.06 2.45
C MET A 135 17.11 -7.08 1.67
N VAL A 136 16.40 -7.92 2.43
CA VAL A 136 15.54 -8.99 1.93
C VAL A 136 14.13 -8.85 2.52
N CYS A 137 13.13 -9.39 1.82
CA CYS A 137 11.76 -9.35 2.31
C CYS A 137 11.61 -10.06 3.66
N ASN A 138 10.65 -9.60 4.45
CA ASN A 138 10.32 -10.25 5.72
C ASN A 138 9.86 -11.71 5.48
N PRO A 139 10.21 -12.68 6.35
CA PRO A 139 9.76 -14.07 6.23
C PRO A 139 8.24 -14.27 6.23
N LEU A 140 7.45 -13.28 6.66
CA LEU A 140 6.00 -13.32 6.60
C LEU A 140 5.43 -12.85 5.25
N CYS A 141 6.27 -12.30 4.36
CA CYS A 141 5.87 -11.99 2.98
C CYS A 141 5.82 -13.26 2.13
N SER A 142 4.82 -13.33 1.25
CA SER A 142 4.74 -14.36 0.22
C SER A 142 5.75 -14.11 -0.91
N ASP A 143 5.79 -15.03 -1.87
CA ASP A 143 6.68 -14.94 -3.04
C ASP A 143 6.25 -13.85 -4.04
N ALA A 144 5.19 -13.09 -3.73
CA ALA A 144 4.82 -11.88 -4.44
C ALA A 144 5.82 -10.73 -4.24
N GLY A 145 6.65 -10.79 -3.20
CA GLY A 145 7.66 -9.78 -2.89
C GLY A 145 7.23 -8.73 -1.87
N CYS A 146 8.04 -7.68 -1.76
CA CYS A 146 7.82 -6.59 -0.81
C CYS A 146 8.33 -5.24 -1.35
N TRP A 147 7.78 -4.16 -0.83
CA TRP A 147 8.13 -2.78 -1.18
C TRP A 147 9.33 -2.21 -0.41
N GLY A 148 9.76 -2.91 0.64
CA GLY A 148 10.76 -2.47 1.59
C GLY A 148 10.93 -3.46 2.75
N PRO A 149 11.66 -3.06 3.81
CA PRO A 149 11.84 -3.88 5.00
C PRO A 149 10.56 -3.97 5.83
N GLY A 150 10.41 -5.05 6.59
CA GLY A 150 9.32 -5.21 7.57
C GLY A 150 8.12 -6.02 7.06
N PRO A 151 7.30 -6.56 7.97
CA PRO A 151 6.13 -7.38 7.65
C PRO A 151 4.94 -6.56 7.12
N ASP A 152 5.01 -5.24 7.21
CA ASP A 152 4.00 -4.31 6.72
C ASP A 152 4.23 -3.89 5.26
N GLN A 153 5.39 -4.23 4.67
CA GLN A 153 5.76 -3.87 3.30
C GLN A 153 5.53 -5.01 2.29
N CYS A 154 4.91 -6.11 2.70
CA CYS A 154 4.66 -7.25 1.81
C CYS A 154 3.61 -6.91 0.74
N LEU A 155 3.79 -7.37 -0.49
CA LEU A 155 2.73 -7.30 -1.52
C LEU A 155 1.54 -8.21 -1.18
N ALA A 156 1.83 -9.36 -0.57
CA ALA A 156 0.83 -10.26 -0.03
C ALA A 156 1.44 -11.06 1.13
N CYS A 157 0.66 -11.30 2.17
CA CYS A 157 1.09 -12.08 3.32
C CYS A 157 1.14 -13.58 2.99
N ARG A 158 2.13 -14.27 3.57
CA ARG A 158 2.29 -15.73 3.45
C ARG A 158 1.26 -16.50 4.27
N PHE A 159 0.91 -15.97 5.45
CA PHE A 159 -0.02 -16.61 6.38
C PHE A 159 -1.28 -15.74 6.55
N PHE A 160 -1.26 -14.81 7.51
CA PHE A 160 -2.38 -13.92 7.78
C PHE A 160 -1.97 -12.44 7.72
N SER A 161 -2.94 -11.57 7.54
CA SER A 161 -2.77 -10.11 7.66
C SER A 161 -3.60 -9.57 8.81
N ARG A 162 -2.97 -8.78 9.67
CA ARG A 162 -3.63 -7.93 10.67
C ARG A 162 -3.53 -6.49 10.21
N GLY A 163 -4.63 -5.93 9.72
CA GLY A 163 -4.64 -4.63 9.05
C GLY A 163 -3.70 -4.63 7.84
N ARG A 164 -2.58 -3.90 7.92
CA ARG A 164 -1.55 -3.82 6.86
C ARG A 164 -0.29 -4.64 7.14
N THR A 165 -0.26 -5.35 8.26
CA THR A 165 0.93 -6.07 8.73
C THR A 165 0.72 -7.57 8.60
N CYS A 166 1.67 -8.27 8.01
CA CYS A 166 1.64 -9.72 7.96
C CYS A 166 1.99 -10.32 9.32
N VAL A 167 1.21 -11.32 9.74
CA VAL A 167 1.36 -12.01 11.02
C VAL A 167 1.32 -13.51 10.79
N LYS A 168 1.93 -14.27 11.71
CA LYS A 168 2.00 -15.73 11.60
C LYS A 168 0.64 -16.39 11.88
N ASN A 169 -0.03 -15.94 12.93
CA ASN A 169 -1.32 -16.46 13.42
C ASN A 169 -2.21 -15.27 13.85
N CYS A 170 -3.53 -15.48 13.82
CA CYS A 170 -4.48 -14.59 14.47
C CYS A 170 -4.64 -14.94 15.96
N ASN A 171 -5.11 -13.98 16.76
CA ASN A 171 -5.34 -14.10 18.19
C ASN A 171 -6.66 -14.82 18.48
N LEU A 172 -6.76 -16.09 18.06
CA LEU A 172 -7.99 -16.88 18.17
C LEU A 172 -8.27 -17.31 19.61
N HIS A 173 -7.23 -17.84 20.28
CA HIS A 173 -7.32 -18.43 21.62
C HIS A 173 -6.55 -17.65 22.69
N GLU A 174 -5.71 -16.69 22.28
CA GLU A 174 -4.79 -15.96 23.16
C GLU A 174 -4.65 -14.51 22.71
N GLY A 175 -4.19 -13.65 23.62
CA GLY A 175 -3.94 -12.22 23.38
C GLY A 175 -5.01 -11.30 23.94
N ASP A 176 -4.61 -10.05 24.21
CA ASP A 176 -5.46 -9.03 24.84
C ASP A 176 -6.67 -8.66 23.97
N ILE A 177 -6.48 -8.71 22.65
CA ILE A 177 -7.51 -8.47 21.64
C ILE A 177 -7.75 -9.79 20.91
N ARG A 178 -8.94 -10.35 21.11
CA ARG A 178 -9.38 -11.58 20.46
C ARG A 178 -9.80 -11.32 19.03
N GLU A 179 -9.47 -12.25 18.15
CA GLU A 179 -9.70 -12.15 16.72
C GLU A 179 -10.40 -13.41 16.20
N TYR A 180 -11.02 -13.30 15.03
CA TYR A 180 -11.39 -14.42 14.21
C TYR A 180 -10.71 -14.32 12.84
N ALA A 181 -10.53 -15.46 12.17
CA ALA A 181 -9.94 -15.50 10.84
C ALA A 181 -11.03 -15.40 9.76
N ASN A 182 -10.99 -14.36 8.94
CA ASN A 182 -11.79 -14.25 7.72
C ASN A 182 -10.90 -14.55 6.51
N GLY A 183 -10.81 -15.82 6.12
CA GLY A 183 -9.83 -16.28 5.15
C GLY A 183 -8.40 -16.09 5.69
N SER A 184 -7.59 -15.28 4.99
CA SER A 184 -6.23 -14.91 5.42
C SER A 184 -6.16 -13.58 6.17
N VAL A 185 -7.28 -13.03 6.62
CA VAL A 185 -7.33 -11.74 7.34
C VAL A 185 -7.74 -11.98 8.79
N CYS A 186 -6.94 -11.49 9.74
CA CYS A 186 -7.30 -11.43 11.15
C CYS A 186 -8.21 -10.22 11.39
N VAL A 187 -9.37 -10.45 11.97
CA VAL A 187 -10.35 -9.41 12.27
C VAL A 187 -10.67 -9.47 13.76
N GLU A 188 -10.63 -8.30 14.41
CA GLU A 188 -10.93 -8.19 15.84
C GLU A 188 -12.38 -8.58 16.12
N CYS A 189 -12.57 -9.34 17.21
CA CYS A 189 -13.89 -9.57 17.76
C CYS A 189 -14.50 -8.25 18.23
N ASP A 190 -15.83 -8.20 18.27
CA ASP A 190 -16.49 -7.02 18.77
C ASP A 190 -16.24 -6.84 20.28
N ALA A 191 -16.08 -5.60 20.73
CA ALA A 191 -15.85 -5.25 22.14
C ALA A 191 -16.96 -5.71 23.10
N GLN A 192 -18.15 -6.07 22.61
CA GLN A 192 -19.23 -6.66 23.40
C GLN A 192 -19.09 -8.18 23.60
N CYS A 193 -18.18 -8.86 22.89
CA CYS A 193 -17.92 -10.28 23.10
C CYS A 193 -17.11 -10.46 24.38
N GLU A 194 -17.64 -11.24 25.32
CA GLU A 194 -16.90 -11.66 26.51
C GLU A 194 -15.77 -12.60 26.09
N GLN A 195 -14.55 -12.35 26.60
CA GLN A 195 -13.40 -13.18 26.28
C GLN A 195 -13.63 -14.59 26.80
N ALA A 196 -13.53 -15.55 25.90
CA ALA A 196 -13.77 -16.94 26.23
C ALA A 196 -12.51 -17.57 26.84
N ASP A 197 -12.70 -18.38 27.89
CA ASP A 197 -11.63 -19.12 28.55
C ASP A 197 -11.13 -20.32 27.70
N ASP A 198 -9.98 -20.85 28.12
CA ASP A 198 -9.09 -21.80 27.45
C ASP A 198 -9.73 -22.71 26.39
N ASP A 199 -9.15 -22.66 25.18
CA ASP A 199 -9.47 -23.41 23.95
C ASP A 199 -10.78 -23.05 23.22
N SER A 200 -11.61 -22.15 23.77
CA SER A 200 -12.83 -21.68 23.09
C SER A 200 -12.63 -20.38 22.28
N LEU A 201 -13.35 -20.26 21.16
CA LEU A 201 -13.30 -19.07 20.30
C LEU A 201 -14.19 -17.98 20.88
N THR A 202 -13.64 -16.76 21.01
CA THR A 202 -14.38 -15.59 21.51
C THR A 202 -15.44 -15.09 20.51
N CYS A 203 -15.16 -15.22 19.21
CA CYS A 203 -16.14 -14.94 18.16
C CYS A 203 -15.84 -15.78 16.91
N ASN A 204 -16.87 -16.01 16.09
CA ASN A 204 -16.79 -16.83 14.87
C ASN A 204 -17.05 -16.00 13.60
N GLY A 205 -17.16 -14.68 13.71
CA GLY A 205 -17.55 -13.82 12.61
C GLY A 205 -17.86 -12.39 13.04
N PRO A 206 -18.15 -11.51 12.07
CA PRO A 206 -18.60 -10.17 12.38
C PRO A 206 -19.96 -10.22 13.09
N LYS A 207 -20.27 -9.19 13.89
CA LYS A 207 -21.59 -9.09 14.51
C LYS A 207 -22.69 -9.26 13.45
N PRO A 208 -23.72 -10.08 13.72
CA PRO A 208 -24.92 -10.06 12.90
C PRO A 208 -25.50 -8.64 12.98
N PHE A 209 -25.58 -7.96 11.83
CA PHE A 209 -26.35 -6.73 11.72
C PHE A 209 -27.75 -7.03 12.25
N SER A 210 -28.15 -6.37 13.34
CA SER A 210 -29.51 -6.43 13.83
C SER A 210 -30.40 -5.82 12.76
N THR A 211 -30.95 -6.68 11.90
CA THR A 211 -31.89 -6.35 10.81
C THR A 211 -33.12 -5.59 11.28
N LEU A 212 -33.37 -5.52 12.59
CA LEU A 212 -34.40 -4.70 13.22
C LEU A 212 -34.27 -3.20 12.89
N HIS A 213 -33.07 -2.62 12.80
CA HIS A 213 -32.96 -1.18 12.47
C HIS A 213 -33.33 -0.88 11.01
N SER A 214 -33.00 -1.77 10.07
CA SER A 214 -33.37 -1.60 8.65
C SER A 214 -34.86 -1.87 8.42
N ILE A 215 -35.46 -2.81 9.15
CA ILE A 215 -36.90 -3.10 9.06
C ILE A 215 -37.71 -1.92 9.60
N ILE A 216 -37.30 -1.28 10.71
CA ILE A 216 -37.99 -0.10 11.26
C ILE A 216 -37.98 1.04 10.25
N ILE A 217 -36.86 1.32 9.57
CA ILE A 217 -36.79 2.37 8.54
C ILE A 217 -37.72 2.06 7.36
N ILE A 218 -37.75 0.80 6.89
CA ILE A 218 -38.64 0.39 5.80
C ILE A 218 -40.12 0.47 6.24
N HIS A 219 -40.45 0.02 7.44
CA HIS A 219 -41.81 0.14 7.98
C HIS A 219 -42.24 1.61 8.15
N TYR A 220 -41.35 2.49 8.63
CA TYR A 220 -41.65 3.90 8.84
C TYR A 220 -41.82 4.66 7.52
N ILE A 221 -41.01 4.35 6.49
CA ILE A 221 -41.15 4.92 5.15
C ILE A 221 -42.44 4.43 4.47
N ILE A 222 -42.80 3.15 4.62
CA ILE A 222 -44.06 2.61 4.11
C ILE A 222 -45.26 3.24 4.84
N PHE A 223 -45.17 3.47 6.16
CA PHE A 223 -46.25 4.12 6.91
C PHE A 223 -46.47 5.58 6.49
N ILE A 224 -45.42 6.33 6.14
CA ILE A 224 -45.53 7.72 5.65
C ILE A 224 -46.17 7.79 4.25
N LEU A 225 -45.99 6.76 3.40
CA LEU A 225 -46.53 6.74 2.04
C LEU A 225 -47.98 6.27 1.93
N ILE A 226 -48.55 5.69 2.99
CA ILE A 226 -49.92 5.12 2.98
C ILE A 226 -50.93 5.98 3.76
N ILE A 227 -50.49 7.03 4.48
CA ILE A 227 -51.43 7.97 5.10
C ILE A 227 -51.97 8.91 4.01
N PRO A 228 -53.27 8.85 3.66
CA PRO A 228 -53.85 9.80 2.73
C PRO A 228 -54.06 11.14 3.44
N ILE A 229 -53.61 12.22 2.81
CA ILE A 229 -53.97 13.60 3.16
C ILE A 229 -55.45 13.83 2.87
#